data_AF-A0A1F8Q880-F1
#
_entry.id   AF-A0A1F8Q880-F1
#
_cell.length_a   1.000
_cell.length_b   1.000
_cell.length_c   1.000
_cell.angle_alpha   90.00
_cell.angle_beta   90.00
_cell.angle_gamma   90.00
#
_symmetry.space_group_name_H-M   'P 1'
#
loop_
_entity.id
_entity.type
_entity.pdbx_description
1 polymer ?
#
loop_
_entity_poly.entity_id
_entity_poly.type
_entity_poly.pdbx_seq_one_letter_code
_entity_poly.pdbx_strand_id
1 'polypeptide(L)'
;MVVKTIFRPRNFFVLVALGIITVLGLSFGINVIAPRLQSDVPARLGDMELSGVVRGADAVTQVNRLHGLDVRLSDAVIASYAHSSPYHGDSHATIWMGWAGDAGTAATLVDRMVESINKGDSPFSNLRRISVGQSKVFQLDGPGGQNFFYQSEKRDEAVIWASIEAGDVSIALEQVVKNF
;
A
#
# COMPACT_ATOMS: atom_id res chain seq x y z
N MET A 1 25.06 57.74 38.83
CA MET A 1 24.41 56.44 38.65
C MET A 1 24.74 55.92 37.26
N VAL A 2 25.82 55.14 37.11
CA VAL A 2 26.16 54.42 35.86
C VAL A 2 26.85 53.13 36.27
N VAL A 3 26.27 52.00 35.86
CA VAL A 3 26.64 50.64 36.26
C VAL A 3 27.83 50.14 35.44
N LYS A 4 28.72 49.42 36.12
CA LYS A 4 29.93 48.73 35.64
C LYS A 4 29.60 47.31 35.17
N THR A 5 30.60 46.65 34.57
CA THR A 5 30.81 45.19 34.29
C THR A 5 30.45 44.79 32.85
N ILE A 6 31.35 44.47 31.89
CA ILE A 6 32.63 43.70 31.74
C ILE A 6 32.45 42.17 31.58
N PHE A 7 32.96 41.67 30.44
CA PHE A 7 33.41 40.28 30.08
C PHE A 7 32.36 39.18 29.87
N ARG A 8 32.49 38.20 28.95
CA ARG A 8 33.39 37.88 27.81
C ARG A 8 32.68 36.75 27.00
N PRO A 9 33.13 36.40 25.77
CA PRO A 9 32.36 35.63 24.79
C PRO A 9 32.50 34.11 24.98
N ARG A 10 31.49 33.34 24.54
CA ARG A 10 31.65 31.91 24.25
C ARG A 10 30.54 31.35 23.36
N ASN A 11 30.99 30.89 22.19
CA ASN A 11 30.58 29.69 21.47
C ASN A 11 29.21 29.66 20.78
N PHE A 12 29.32 29.88 19.47
CA PHE A 12 28.60 29.25 18.37
C PHE A 12 28.12 27.82 18.68
N PHE A 13 26.81 27.66 18.87
CA PHE A 13 26.10 26.39 18.65
C PHE A 13 24.80 26.72 17.90
N VAL A 14 24.82 26.43 16.61
CA VAL A 14 23.65 26.42 15.74
C VAL A 14 22.83 25.18 16.09
N LEU A 15 21.60 25.36 16.53
CA LEU A 15 20.59 24.30 16.54
C LEU A 15 19.36 24.81 15.79
N VAL A 16 19.18 24.26 14.59
CA VAL A 16 17.97 24.36 13.77
C VAL A 16 16.89 23.55 14.46
N ALA A 17 15.94 24.23 15.10
CA ALA A 17 14.68 23.62 15.53
C ALA A 17 13.71 23.68 14.35
N LEU A 18 13.47 22.51 13.74
CA LEU A 18 12.49 22.30 12.67
C LEU A 18 11.08 22.60 13.15
N GLY A 19 10.41 23.48 12.41
CA GLY A 19 9.11 24.05 12.72
C GLY A 19 7.96 23.07 12.61
N ILE A 20 7.15 23.04 13.67
CA ILE A 20 5.76 22.63 13.66
C ILE A 20 4.94 23.90 13.41
N ILE A 21 4.32 24.07 12.23
CA ILE A 21 3.04 24.80 12.06
C ILE A 21 2.27 24.19 10.87
N THR A 22 1.27 23.38 11.23
CA THR A 22 -0.10 23.27 10.69
C THR A 22 -0.46 24.02 9.39
N VAL A 23 -0.90 23.25 8.38
CA VAL A 23 -1.97 23.67 7.46
C VAL A 23 -3.03 22.56 7.40
N LEU A 24 -4.05 22.70 8.25
CA LEU A 24 -5.38 22.16 8.03
C LEU A 24 -6.12 23.18 7.16
N GLY A 25 -6.58 22.78 5.98
CA GLY A 25 -7.42 23.63 5.15
C GLY A 25 -7.63 23.11 3.73
N LEU A 26 -8.81 22.53 3.51
CA LEU A 26 -9.49 22.42 2.21
C LEU A 26 -8.99 21.35 1.21
N SER A 27 -9.36 20.09 1.47
CA SER A 27 -9.68 19.13 0.39
C SER A 27 -10.89 18.28 0.76
N PHE A 28 -12.00 18.91 1.16
CA PHE A 28 -13.32 18.29 1.02
C PHE A 28 -13.77 18.44 -0.44
N GLY A 29 -13.18 17.63 -1.31
CA GLY A 29 -13.70 17.42 -2.65
C GLY A 29 -14.94 16.55 -2.57
N ILE A 30 -16.10 17.18 -2.67
CA ILE A 30 -17.39 16.54 -2.90
C ILE A 30 -17.29 15.79 -4.24
N ASN A 31 -17.07 14.47 -4.20
CA ASN A 31 -17.35 13.58 -5.32
C ASN A 31 -18.65 12.82 -5.01
N VAL A 32 -19.76 13.55 -5.15
CA VAL A 32 -21.09 12.95 -5.26
C VAL A 32 -21.39 12.94 -6.75
N ILE A 33 -21.80 11.76 -7.25
CA ILE A 33 -21.99 11.36 -8.65
C ILE A 33 -20.78 10.64 -9.27
N ALA A 34 -20.54 9.42 -8.78
CA ALA A 34 -20.21 8.28 -9.64
C ALA A 34 -20.83 7.01 -9.03
N PRO A 35 -22.14 6.74 -9.23
CA PRO A 35 -22.73 5.48 -8.79
C PRO A 35 -22.28 4.39 -9.77
N ARG A 36 -21.18 3.68 -9.43
CA ARG A 36 -20.83 2.32 -9.90
C ARG A 36 -19.52 1.73 -9.36
N LEU A 37 -18.64 2.48 -8.70
CA LEU A 37 -17.28 1.99 -8.32
C LEU A 37 -17.08 1.68 -6.82
N GLN A 38 -18.11 1.86 -5.98
CA GLN A 38 -18.02 1.52 -4.56
C GLN A 38 -18.17 0.02 -4.29
N SER A 39 -18.60 -0.78 -5.28
CA SER A 39 -18.82 -2.24 -5.12
C SER A 39 -17.55 -3.09 -5.13
N ASP A 40 -16.40 -2.53 -5.50
CA ASP A 40 -15.21 -3.31 -5.86
C ASP A 40 -14.19 -3.41 -4.72
N VAL A 41 -14.39 -2.66 -3.64
CA VAL A 41 -13.52 -2.68 -2.46
C VAL A 41 -14.36 -3.13 -1.26
N PRO A 42 -14.06 -4.28 -0.64
CA PRO A 42 -14.81 -4.74 0.52
C PRO A 42 -14.63 -3.78 1.69
N ALA A 43 -15.66 -3.66 2.54
CA ALA A 43 -15.59 -2.79 3.72
C ALA A 43 -14.66 -3.33 4.81
N ARG A 44 -14.31 -4.62 4.76
CA ARG A 44 -13.52 -5.32 5.78
C ARG A 44 -12.67 -6.43 5.17
N LEU A 45 -11.54 -6.72 5.82
CA LEU A 45 -10.68 -7.89 5.57
C LEU A 45 -10.35 -8.53 6.91
N GLY A 46 -10.96 -9.67 7.22
CA GLY A 46 -10.88 -10.25 8.57
C GLY A 46 -11.52 -9.31 9.60
N ASP A 47 -10.77 -8.99 10.64
CA ASP A 47 -11.15 -8.03 11.67
C ASP A 47 -10.88 -6.56 11.26
N MET A 48 -10.02 -6.32 10.28
CA MET A 48 -9.68 -4.99 9.78
C MET A 48 -10.81 -4.31 9.02
N GLU A 49 -10.99 -3.02 9.31
CA GLU A 49 -11.97 -2.15 8.64
C GLU A 49 -11.27 -1.26 7.61
N LEU A 50 -11.98 -0.96 6.52
CA LEU A 50 -11.49 -0.06 5.48
C LEU A 50 -11.29 1.35 6.06
N SER A 51 -10.04 1.80 6.10
CA SER A 51 -9.64 3.08 6.67
C SER A 51 -9.35 4.15 5.60
N GLY A 52 -9.11 3.75 4.35
CA GLY A 52 -8.87 4.69 3.25
C GLY A 52 -8.93 4.04 1.87
N VAL A 53 -9.27 4.84 0.85
CA VAL A 53 -9.19 4.40 -0.55
C VAL A 53 -8.70 5.52 -1.45
N VAL A 54 -7.74 5.21 -2.32
CA VAL A 54 -7.28 6.04 -3.45
C VAL A 54 -7.69 5.34 -4.75
N ARG A 55 -8.14 6.09 -5.76
CA ARG A 55 -8.59 5.53 -7.05
C ARG A 55 -8.06 6.34 -8.23
N GLY A 56 -8.19 5.79 -9.44
CA GLY A 56 -7.96 6.55 -10.66
C GLY A 56 -6.47 6.87 -10.89
N ALA A 57 -6.24 8.01 -11.55
CA ALA A 57 -4.90 8.48 -11.89
C ALA A 57 -3.97 8.64 -10.68
N ASP A 58 -4.51 9.02 -9.51
CA ASP A 58 -3.72 9.14 -8.28
C ASP A 58 -3.22 7.77 -7.79
N ALA A 59 -4.08 6.75 -7.85
CA ALA A 59 -3.70 5.38 -7.52
C ALA A 59 -2.68 4.83 -8.54
N VAL A 60 -2.89 5.06 -9.84
CA VAL A 60 -1.95 4.64 -10.89
C VAL A 60 -0.57 5.27 -10.67
N THR A 61 -0.53 6.55 -10.36
CA THR A 61 0.72 7.28 -10.06
C THR A 61 1.45 6.67 -8.87
N GLN A 62 0.72 6.31 -7.82
CA GLN A 62 1.30 5.68 -6.64
C GLN A 62 1.80 4.26 -6.91
N VAL A 63 1.03 3.43 -7.63
CA VAL A 63 1.44 2.06 -8.01
C VAL A 63 2.68 2.08 -8.90
N ASN A 64 2.72 2.96 -9.92
CA ASN A 64 3.90 3.16 -10.77
C ASN A 64 5.14 3.61 -9.96
N ARG A 65 4.96 4.41 -8.90
CA ARG A 65 6.10 4.79 -8.04
C ARG A 65 6.66 3.60 -7.27
N LEU A 66 5.78 2.69 -6.82
CA LEU A 66 6.17 1.52 -6.01
C LEU A 66 6.78 0.40 -6.84
N HIS A 67 6.21 0.10 -8.02
CA HIS A 67 6.60 -1.04 -8.85
C HIS A 67 7.52 -0.67 -10.03
N GLY A 68 7.91 0.60 -10.13
CA GLY A 68 8.69 1.15 -11.24
C GLY A 68 7.82 1.87 -12.28
N LEU A 69 8.42 2.85 -12.96
CA LEU A 69 7.72 3.91 -13.70
C LEU A 69 6.83 3.48 -14.88
N ASP A 70 6.68 2.18 -15.17
CA ASP A 70 6.03 1.73 -16.41
C ASP A 70 5.28 0.39 -16.31
N VAL A 71 4.54 0.14 -15.23
CA VAL A 71 3.60 -1.00 -15.18
C VAL A 71 2.35 -0.80 -16.05
N ARG A 72 2.25 0.34 -16.77
CA ARG A 72 1.26 0.68 -17.82
C ARG A 72 -0.18 0.27 -17.49
N LEU A 73 -0.63 0.63 -16.30
CA LEU A 73 -2.00 0.38 -15.86
C LEU A 73 -2.97 1.41 -16.47
N SER A 74 -4.16 0.94 -16.89
CA SER A 74 -5.23 1.81 -17.39
C SER A 74 -6.01 2.49 -16.27
N ASP A 75 -6.10 1.85 -15.11
CA ASP A 75 -6.69 2.37 -13.88
C ASP A 75 -6.06 1.64 -12.66
N ALA A 76 -6.29 2.14 -11.45
CA ALA A 76 -5.88 1.48 -10.22
C ALA A 76 -6.74 1.90 -9.01
N VAL A 77 -6.73 1.05 -7.98
CA VAL A 77 -7.29 1.31 -6.66
C VAL A 77 -6.27 0.92 -5.59
N ILE A 78 -6.14 1.73 -4.55
CA ILE A 78 -5.36 1.43 -3.35
C ILE A 78 -6.33 1.47 -2.18
N ALA A 79 -6.48 0.37 -1.47
CA ALA A 79 -7.34 0.24 -0.29
C ALA A 79 -6.49 -0.04 0.95
N SER A 80 -6.66 0.78 1.98
CA SER A 80 -5.99 0.62 3.28
C SER A 80 -6.99 0.13 4.31
N TYR A 81 -6.58 -0.84 5.11
CA TYR A 81 -7.36 -1.45 6.18
C TYR A 81 -6.58 -1.39 7.47
N ALA A 82 -7.29 -1.21 8.59
CA ALA A 82 -6.69 -1.22 9.90
C ALA A 82 -7.65 -1.77 10.96
N HIS A 83 -7.07 -2.38 11.99
CA HIS A 83 -7.71 -2.68 13.26
C HIS A 83 -6.73 -2.38 14.37
N SER A 84 -7.21 -1.81 15.48
CA SER A 84 -6.40 -1.64 16.68
C SER A 84 -7.09 -2.34 17.83
N SER A 85 -6.37 -3.24 18.49
CA SER A 85 -6.86 -4.00 19.63
C SER A 85 -5.88 -3.91 20.80
N PRO A 86 -6.36 -3.57 22.01
CA PRO A 86 -5.51 -3.57 23.20
C PRO A 86 -5.04 -4.99 23.60
N TYR A 87 -5.63 -6.04 23.02
CA TYR A 87 -5.32 -7.44 23.36
C TYR A 87 -4.50 -8.17 22.27
N HIS A 88 -4.63 -7.75 21.01
CA HIS A 88 -4.04 -8.45 19.87
C HIS A 88 -3.03 -7.61 19.06
N GLY A 89 -2.80 -6.36 19.48
CA GLY A 89 -1.97 -5.42 18.74
C GLY A 89 -2.70 -4.80 17.56
N ASP A 90 -1.98 -3.99 16.80
CA ASP A 90 -2.49 -3.35 15.59
C ASP A 90 -2.35 -4.32 14.41
N SER A 91 -3.38 -4.39 13.57
CA SER A 91 -3.34 -5.09 12.30
C SER A 91 -3.62 -4.09 11.18
N HIS A 92 -2.89 -4.22 10.07
CA HIS A 92 -3.06 -3.38 8.91
C HIS A 92 -2.84 -4.15 7.62
N ALA A 93 -3.53 -3.73 6.57
CA ALA A 93 -3.30 -4.22 5.23
C ALA A 93 -3.40 -3.08 4.22
N THR A 94 -2.56 -3.14 3.19
CA THR A 94 -2.71 -2.29 2.02
C THR A 94 -2.82 -3.18 0.79
N ILE A 95 -3.87 -2.94 0.01
CA ILE A 95 -4.16 -3.66 -1.22
C ILE A 95 -4.03 -2.68 -2.38
N TRP A 96 -3.18 -2.99 -3.35
CA TRP A 96 -3.11 -2.30 -4.62
C TRP A 96 -3.73 -3.20 -5.69
N MET A 97 -4.71 -2.70 -6.41
CA MET A 97 -5.32 -3.35 -7.57
C MET A 97 -5.05 -2.48 -8.78
N GLY A 98 -4.47 -3.05 -9.83
CA GLY A 98 -4.21 -2.38 -11.09
C GLY A 98 -4.85 -3.12 -12.26
N TRP A 99 -5.40 -2.39 -13.23
CA TRP A 99 -5.91 -2.97 -14.47
C TRP A 99 -4.86 -2.85 -15.57
N ALA A 100 -4.42 -3.99 -16.11
CA ALA A 100 -3.39 -4.09 -17.13
C ALA A 100 -3.94 -3.97 -18.57
N GLY A 101 -5.26 -3.80 -18.71
CA GLY A 101 -5.95 -3.68 -20.00
C GLY A 101 -6.43 -5.02 -20.57
N ASP A 102 -5.63 -6.07 -20.44
CA ASP A 102 -6.00 -7.43 -20.83
C ASP A 102 -5.29 -8.50 -19.96
N ALA A 103 -5.80 -9.73 -20.01
CA ALA A 103 -5.29 -10.85 -19.21
C ALA A 103 -3.85 -11.27 -19.54
N GLY A 104 -3.42 -11.15 -20.79
CA GLY A 104 -2.06 -11.46 -21.20
C GLY A 104 -1.06 -10.43 -20.65
N THR A 105 -1.44 -9.15 -20.67
CA THR A 105 -0.66 -8.06 -20.07
C THR A 105 -0.59 -8.21 -18.55
N ALA A 106 -1.69 -8.57 -17.88
CA ALA A 106 -1.71 -8.86 -16.44
C ALA A 106 -0.76 -10.02 -16.07
N ALA A 107 -0.83 -11.14 -16.81
CA ALA A 107 0.05 -12.28 -16.62
C ALA A 107 1.53 -11.90 -16.82
N THR A 108 1.83 -11.13 -17.88
CA THR A 108 3.19 -10.63 -18.16
C THR A 108 3.72 -9.76 -17.02
N LEU A 109 2.85 -8.95 -16.41
CA LEU A 109 3.24 -8.10 -15.28
C LEU A 109 3.60 -8.94 -14.04
N VAL A 110 2.81 -9.97 -13.74
CA VAL A 110 3.11 -10.94 -12.66
C VAL A 110 4.44 -11.66 -12.93
N ASP A 111 4.66 -12.14 -14.15
CA ASP A 111 5.90 -12.84 -14.52
C ASP A 111 7.14 -11.94 -14.41
N ARG A 112 7.04 -10.68 -14.83
CA ARG A 112 8.13 -9.69 -14.68
C ARG A 112 8.50 -9.45 -13.22
N MET A 113 7.52 -9.46 -12.32
CA MET A 113 7.80 -9.33 -10.88
C MET A 113 8.50 -10.55 -10.32
N VAL A 114 8.06 -11.75 -10.70
CA VAL A 114 8.75 -13.00 -10.34
C VAL A 114 10.20 -12.96 -10.79
N GLU A 115 10.45 -12.56 -12.04
CA GLU A 115 11.80 -12.43 -12.58
C GLU A 115 12.64 -11.39 -11.83
N SER A 116 12.08 -10.20 -11.57
CA SER A 116 12.76 -9.11 -10.88
C SER A 116 13.13 -9.47 -9.43
N ILE A 117 12.22 -10.13 -8.70
CA ILE A 117 12.49 -10.58 -7.32
C ILE A 117 13.58 -11.66 -7.31
N ASN A 118 13.52 -12.62 -8.24
CA ASN A 118 14.52 -13.69 -8.33
C ASN A 118 15.92 -13.20 -8.72
N LYS A 119 16.03 -12.07 -9.44
CA LYS A 119 17.33 -11.43 -9.73
C LYS A 119 17.98 -10.81 -8.49
N GLY A 120 17.23 -10.59 -7.41
CA GLY A 120 17.74 -10.00 -6.17
C GLY A 120 17.81 -8.47 -6.19
N ASP A 121 17.20 -7.81 -7.18
CA ASP A 121 17.19 -6.35 -7.33
C ASP A 121 16.12 -5.66 -6.46
N SER A 122 15.60 -6.34 -5.44
CA SER A 122 14.48 -5.87 -4.62
C SER A 122 14.70 -6.16 -3.13
N PRO A 123 14.07 -5.41 -2.21
CA PRO A 123 14.12 -5.69 -0.78
C PRO A 123 13.30 -6.94 -0.37
N PHE A 124 12.67 -7.62 -1.33
CA PHE A 124 11.83 -8.78 -1.08
C PHE A 124 12.61 -10.09 -1.24
N SER A 125 12.22 -11.10 -0.46
CA SER A 125 12.88 -12.40 -0.46
C SER A 125 11.89 -13.56 -0.23
N ASN A 126 12.38 -14.80 -0.26
CA ASN A 126 11.61 -16.02 0.00
C ASN A 126 10.35 -16.17 -0.88
N LEU A 127 10.48 -15.79 -2.15
CA LEU A 127 9.41 -15.93 -3.14
C LEU A 127 8.98 -17.38 -3.26
N ARG A 128 7.71 -17.64 -3.00
CA ARG A 128 7.09 -18.96 -3.11
C ARG A 128 5.70 -18.84 -3.71
N ARG A 129 5.31 -19.85 -4.47
CA ARG A 129 3.94 -19.97 -4.97
C ARG A 129 3.12 -20.78 -3.97
N ILE A 130 1.97 -20.24 -3.60
CA ILE A 130 0.97 -20.90 -2.75
C ILE A 130 -0.36 -20.95 -3.51
N SER A 131 -1.27 -21.79 -3.02
CA SER A 131 -2.64 -21.86 -3.52
C SER A 131 -3.58 -21.33 -2.45
N VAL A 132 -4.45 -20.39 -2.82
CA VAL A 132 -5.53 -19.88 -1.96
C VAL A 132 -6.84 -20.12 -2.70
N GLY A 133 -7.59 -21.15 -2.29
CA GLY A 133 -8.70 -21.65 -3.10
C GLY A 133 -8.23 -22.17 -4.45
N GLN A 134 -8.71 -21.56 -5.54
CA GLN A 134 -8.28 -21.86 -6.92
C GLN A 134 -7.20 -20.90 -7.44
N SER A 135 -6.96 -19.79 -6.75
CA SER A 135 -6.02 -18.76 -7.19
C SER A 135 -4.58 -19.15 -6.89
N LYS A 136 -3.69 -18.93 -7.87
CA LYS A 136 -2.25 -19.06 -7.69
C LYS A 136 -1.69 -17.74 -7.17
N VAL A 137 -1.21 -17.76 -5.94
CA VAL A 137 -0.70 -16.55 -5.27
C VAL A 137 0.80 -16.67 -5.07
N PHE A 138 1.54 -15.61 -5.36
CA PHE A 138 2.93 -15.50 -4.97
C PHE A 138 3.03 -14.83 -3.61
N GLN A 139 3.77 -15.43 -2.71
CA GLN A 139 4.04 -14.94 -1.36
C GLN A 139 5.53 -14.65 -1.23
N LEU A 140 5.85 -13.58 -0.52
CA LEU A 140 7.20 -13.12 -0.30
C LEU A 140 7.31 -12.37 1.05
N ASP A 141 8.52 -12.30 1.57
CA ASP A 141 8.82 -11.59 2.80
C ASP A 141 9.40 -10.20 2.45
N GLY A 142 9.03 -9.18 3.20
CA GLY A 142 9.48 -7.81 2.97
C GLY A 142 9.01 -6.82 4.03
N PRO A 143 9.20 -5.51 3.81
CA PRO A 143 8.66 -4.47 4.69
C PRO A 143 7.13 -4.56 4.80
N GLY A 144 6.59 -4.19 5.97
CA GLY A 144 5.14 -4.12 6.21
C GLY A 144 4.46 -5.49 6.36
N GLY A 145 5.20 -6.53 6.74
CA GLY A 145 4.64 -7.86 7.00
C GLY A 145 4.74 -8.81 5.81
N GLN A 146 3.72 -9.66 5.64
CA GLN A 146 3.69 -10.63 4.55
C GLN A 146 3.14 -10.00 3.28
N ASN A 147 3.85 -10.20 2.17
CA ASN A 147 3.53 -9.58 0.90
C ASN A 147 3.07 -10.65 -0.11
N PHE A 148 2.08 -10.29 -0.91
CA PHE A 148 1.45 -11.18 -1.88
C PHE A 148 1.22 -10.46 -3.20
N PHE A 149 1.28 -11.20 -4.30
CA PHE A 149 0.81 -10.71 -5.58
C PHE A 149 0.28 -11.83 -6.48
N TYR A 150 -0.71 -11.50 -7.30
CA TYR A 150 -1.34 -12.44 -8.21
C TYR A 150 -2.20 -11.71 -9.26
N GLN A 151 -2.53 -12.42 -10.33
CA GLN A 151 -3.57 -12.01 -11.28
C GLN A 151 -4.92 -12.45 -10.73
N SER A 152 -5.92 -11.57 -10.69
CA SER A 152 -7.25 -11.89 -10.15
C SER A 152 -7.97 -12.89 -11.05
N GLU A 153 -8.62 -13.89 -10.44
CA GLU A 153 -9.51 -14.82 -11.16
C GLU A 153 -10.89 -14.20 -11.41
N LYS A 154 -11.24 -13.11 -10.70
CA LYS A 154 -12.52 -12.42 -10.84
C LYS A 154 -12.50 -11.41 -11.98
N ARG A 155 -11.31 -10.88 -12.28
CA ARG A 155 -11.02 -9.90 -13.33
C ARG A 155 -9.65 -10.25 -13.88
N ASP A 156 -9.63 -11.00 -14.98
CA ASP A 156 -8.40 -11.57 -15.51
C ASP A 156 -7.43 -10.48 -16.02
N GLU A 157 -7.91 -9.29 -16.33
CA GLU A 157 -7.10 -8.12 -16.65
C GLU A 157 -6.49 -7.41 -15.42
N ALA A 158 -6.85 -7.81 -14.19
CA ALA A 158 -6.43 -7.17 -12.95
C ALA A 158 -5.25 -7.90 -12.28
N VAL A 159 -4.32 -7.12 -11.75
CA VAL A 159 -3.23 -7.59 -10.89
C VAL A 159 -3.42 -7.02 -9.49
N ILE A 160 -3.30 -7.89 -8.49
CA ILE A 160 -3.43 -7.56 -7.08
C ILE A 160 -2.07 -7.68 -6.42
N TRP A 161 -1.73 -6.67 -5.63
CA TRP A 161 -0.64 -6.67 -4.66
C TRP A 161 -1.22 -6.45 -3.28
N ALA A 162 -0.74 -7.18 -2.28
CA ALA A 162 -1.20 -7.05 -0.91
C ALA A 162 -0.01 -7.09 0.04
N SER A 163 -0.01 -6.17 1.00
CA SER A 163 0.86 -6.18 2.17
C SER A 163 -0.04 -6.33 3.38
N ILE A 164 0.20 -7.37 4.20
CA ILE A 164 -0.65 -7.75 5.32
C ILE A 164 0.21 -7.96 6.56
N GLU A 165 -0.06 -7.17 7.59
CA GLU A 165 0.44 -7.35 8.93
C GLU A 165 -0.75 -7.57 9.86
N ALA A 166 -0.99 -8.83 10.22
CA ALA A 166 -2.10 -9.23 11.06
C ALA A 166 -1.74 -10.46 11.89
N GLY A 167 -2.45 -10.67 13.00
CA GLY A 167 -2.28 -11.87 13.85
C GLY A 167 -2.52 -13.18 13.08
N ASP A 168 -3.53 -13.19 12.21
CA ASP A 168 -3.78 -14.29 11.27
C ASP A 168 -3.87 -13.76 9.82
N VAL A 169 -2.74 -13.85 9.13
CA VAL A 169 -2.61 -13.43 7.72
C VAL A 169 -3.46 -14.30 6.78
N SER A 170 -3.72 -15.57 7.13
CA SER A 170 -4.42 -16.50 6.23
C SER A 170 -5.86 -16.08 6.00
N ILE A 171 -6.56 -15.68 7.06
CA ILE A 171 -7.94 -15.18 6.98
C ILE A 171 -8.01 -13.91 6.14
N ALA A 172 -7.10 -12.96 6.38
CA ALA A 172 -7.06 -11.72 5.61
C ALA A 172 -6.77 -12.00 4.12
N LEU A 173 -5.82 -12.87 3.82
CA LEU A 173 -5.47 -13.24 2.44
C LEU A 173 -6.61 -13.94 1.72
N GLU A 174 -7.31 -14.88 2.37
CA GLU A 174 -8.50 -15.52 1.80
C GLU A 174 -9.58 -14.50 1.45
N GLN A 175 -9.80 -13.49 2.30
CA GLN A 175 -10.73 -12.41 2.00
C GLN A 175 -10.23 -11.53 0.87
N VAL A 176 -8.93 -11.25 0.77
CA VAL A 176 -8.37 -10.51 -0.37
C VAL A 176 -8.65 -11.25 -1.67
N VAL A 177 -8.26 -12.52 -1.77
CA VAL A 177 -8.46 -13.37 -2.97
C VAL A 177 -9.93 -13.57 -3.32
N LYS A 178 -10.82 -13.62 -2.31
CA LYS A 178 -12.25 -13.78 -2.54
C LYS A 178 -12.91 -12.50 -3.06
N ASN A 179 -12.45 -11.33 -2.62
CA ASN A 179 -13.15 -10.07 -2.87
C ASN A 179 -12.59 -9.31 -4.08
N PHE A 180 -11.29 -9.35 -4.28
CA PHE A 180 -10.57 -8.73 -5.40
C PHE A 180 -10.31 -9.73 -6.52
#